data_AF-A0A955XXM1-F1
#
_entry.id   AF-A0A955XXM1-F1
#
_cell.length_a   1.000
_cell.length_b   1.000
_cell.length_c   1.000
_cell.angle_alpha   90.00
_cell.angle_beta   90.00
_cell.angle_gamma   90.00
#
_symmetry.space_group_name_H-M   'P 1'
#
loop_
_entity.id
_entity.type
_entity.pdbx_description
1 polymer ?
#
loop_
_entity_poly.entity_id
_entity_poly.type
_entity_poly.pdbx_seq_one_letter_code
_entity_poly.pdbx_strand_id
1 'polypeptide(L)'
;MSEICERCAHEPEKRVLVRSRSDSAVASPCPACTEHCPICRGQRFVERTDERGYDFLIPCSCKAQFDRIDRFNGAGIPARYAHCTLAAYEAKGGNQRAVHRTVDKHLAGFHPGVPGLLLAGPVGTGKTHLLVAALRHITLESGIRARFIEFTHLLSDIKEGFNTGKSEAEILGPLSQIPVLGIDELGKGLATEWQLSVLDELISRRYNLGLTTYFTTNLNVTDTEPSPENQPVTARSGDLRRALERITLVDRVGERIFSRLHEMCRFVVL
;
A
#
# COMPACT_ATOMS: atom_id res chain seq x y z
N MET A 1 8.17 -16.06 -31.05
CA MET A 1 8.90 -15.27 -30.04
C MET A 1 8.20 -13.93 -29.95
N SER A 2 7.46 -13.68 -28.87
CA SER A 2 6.77 -12.40 -28.66
C SER A 2 7.83 -11.34 -28.36
N GLU A 3 8.08 -10.42 -29.30
CA GLU A 3 8.90 -9.23 -29.05
C GLU A 3 8.39 -8.54 -27.79
N ILE A 4 9.24 -8.50 -26.76
CA ILE A 4 8.93 -7.78 -25.52
C ILE A 4 8.86 -6.30 -25.87
N CYS A 5 7.68 -5.71 -25.77
CA CYS A 5 7.54 -4.28 -25.99
C CYS A 5 8.35 -3.52 -24.92
N GLU A 6 9.37 -2.78 -25.36
CA GLU A 6 10.27 -2.02 -24.48
C GLU A 6 9.51 -1.09 -23.53
N ARG A 7 8.35 -0.57 -23.98
CA ARG A 7 7.50 0.32 -23.18
C ARG A 7 6.95 -0.37 -21.95
N CYS A 8 6.56 -1.64 -22.06
CA CYS A 8 6.04 -2.43 -20.94
C CYS A 8 7.04 -3.50 -20.48
N ALA A 9 8.35 -3.32 -20.71
CA ALA A 9 9.39 -4.29 -20.36
C ALA A 9 9.38 -4.68 -18.87
N HIS A 10 8.79 -3.84 -18.02
CA HIS A 10 8.70 -4.07 -16.57
C HIS A 10 7.47 -4.91 -16.17
N GLU A 11 6.46 -5.02 -17.05
CA GLU A 11 5.25 -5.85 -16.88
C GLU A 11 4.78 -6.45 -18.23
N PRO A 12 5.65 -7.18 -18.95
CA PRO A 12 5.43 -7.52 -20.35
C PRO A 12 4.26 -8.48 -20.55
N GLU A 13 4.02 -9.39 -19.60
CA GLU A 13 2.88 -10.32 -19.61
C GLU A 13 1.54 -9.59 -19.47
N LYS A 14 1.54 -8.40 -18.88
CA LYS A 14 0.32 -7.62 -18.62
C LYS A 14 0.09 -6.50 -19.62
N ARG A 15 1.09 -6.11 -20.41
CA ARG A 15 0.95 -5.02 -21.40
C ARG A 15 0.39 -3.73 -20.76
N VAL A 16 0.79 -3.41 -19.53
CA VAL A 16 0.36 -2.21 -18.79
C VAL A 16 1.51 -1.21 -18.72
N LEU A 17 1.19 0.08 -18.74
CA LEU A 17 2.11 1.18 -18.49
C LEU A 17 1.63 1.96 -17.27
N VAL A 18 2.52 2.13 -16.29
CA VAL A 18 2.28 3.00 -15.14
C VAL A 18 3.11 4.27 -15.31
N ARG A 19 2.46 5.42 -15.20
CA ARG A 19 3.09 6.73 -15.37
C ARG A 19 2.59 7.70 -14.29
N SER A 20 3.39 8.70 -13.98
CA SER A 20 2.98 9.84 -13.18
C SER A 20 2.04 10.72 -14.01
N ARG A 21 0.84 11.00 -13.51
CA ARG A 21 -0.12 11.92 -14.13
C ARG A 21 -0.75 12.80 -13.04
N SER A 22 -0.51 14.10 -13.13
CA SER A 22 -0.87 15.06 -12.06
C SER A 22 -0.31 14.55 -10.73
N ASP A 23 -1.15 14.29 -9.73
CA ASP A 23 -0.73 13.89 -8.38
C ASP A 23 -0.76 12.37 -8.14
N SER A 24 -1.15 11.56 -9.14
CA SER A 24 -1.31 10.11 -8.98
C SER A 24 -0.49 9.29 -9.99
N ALA A 25 -0.11 8.09 -9.58
CA ALA A 25 0.40 7.05 -10.46
C ALA A 25 -0.79 6.38 -11.15
N VAL A 26 -0.79 6.39 -12.49
CA VAL A 26 -1.90 5.90 -13.31
C VAL A 26 -1.41 4.78 -14.21
N ALA A 27 -2.05 3.62 -14.09
CA ALA A 27 -1.96 2.50 -15.01
C ALA A 27 -2.86 2.73 -16.22
N SER A 28 -2.35 2.34 -17.38
CA SER A 28 -3.06 2.37 -18.67
C SER A 28 -2.64 1.15 -19.50
N PRO A 29 -3.51 0.66 -20.40
CA PRO A 29 -3.08 -0.35 -21.36
C PRO A 29 -1.95 0.23 -22.22
N CYS A 30 -0.94 -0.58 -22.53
CA CYS A 30 0.13 -0.18 -23.41
C CYS A 30 -0.44 0.00 -24.83
N PRO A 31 -0.41 1.21 -25.42
CA PRO A 31 -1.04 1.46 -26.72
C PRO A 31 -0.38 0.67 -27.84
N ALA A 32 0.92 0.40 -27.73
CA ALA A 32 1.66 -0.43 -28.69
C ALA A 32 1.27 -1.92 -28.62
N CYS A 33 0.77 -2.40 -27.47
CA CYS A 33 0.42 -3.79 -27.27
C CYS A 33 -1.10 -4.04 -27.28
N THR A 34 -1.88 -2.97 -27.12
CA THR A 34 -3.31 -2.98 -26.83
C THR A 34 -3.91 -1.70 -27.41
N GLU A 35 -3.90 -1.58 -28.74
CA GLU A 35 -4.41 -0.38 -29.40
C GLU A 35 -5.92 -0.23 -29.14
N HIS A 36 -6.70 -1.30 -29.34
CA HIS A 36 -8.10 -1.49 -28.87
C HIS A 36 -8.43 -2.99 -28.79
N CYS A 37 -9.38 -3.40 -27.93
CA CYS A 37 -9.83 -4.80 -27.92
C CYS A 37 -10.69 -5.09 -29.18
N PRO A 38 -10.29 -6.01 -30.08
CA PRO A 38 -11.03 -6.27 -31.32
C PRO A 38 -12.39 -6.95 -31.07
N ILE A 39 -12.56 -7.56 -29.89
CA ILE A 39 -13.76 -8.32 -29.52
C ILE A 39 -14.84 -7.38 -29.00
N CYS A 40 -14.55 -6.61 -27.95
CA CYS A 40 -15.56 -5.77 -27.30
C CYS A 40 -15.46 -4.28 -27.65
N ARG A 41 -14.45 -3.85 -28.42
CA ARG A 41 -14.22 -2.45 -28.83
C ARG A 41 -14.32 -1.45 -27.66
N GLY A 42 -13.78 -1.83 -26.50
CA GLY A 42 -13.81 -1.03 -25.28
C GLY A 42 -15.02 -1.20 -24.36
N GLN A 43 -16.06 -1.95 -24.77
CA GLN A 43 -17.26 -2.16 -23.95
C GLN A 43 -17.05 -3.13 -22.77
N ARG A 44 -15.98 -3.92 -22.76
CA ARG A 44 -15.61 -4.93 -21.75
C ARG A 44 -16.60 -6.11 -21.60
N PHE A 45 -17.71 -6.08 -22.31
CA PHE A 45 -18.68 -7.16 -22.43
C PHE A 45 -18.93 -7.46 -23.90
N VAL A 46 -19.42 -8.67 -24.18
CA VAL A 46 -19.81 -9.09 -25.52
C VAL A 46 -21.17 -9.75 -25.42
N GLU A 47 -22.05 -9.43 -26.35
CA GLU A 47 -23.36 -10.04 -26.47
C GLU A 47 -23.26 -11.46 -27.04
N ARG A 48 -24.07 -12.36 -26.49
CA ARG A 48 -24.22 -13.75 -26.92
C ARG A 48 -25.69 -14.12 -26.87
N THR A 49 -26.09 -15.00 -27.77
CA THR A 49 -27.44 -15.55 -27.82
C THR A 49 -27.37 -17.02 -27.46
N ASP A 50 -28.27 -17.50 -26.59
CA ASP A 50 -28.36 -18.92 -26.24
C ASP A 50 -29.15 -19.71 -27.30
N GLU A 51 -29.24 -21.03 -27.12
CA GLU A 51 -30.00 -21.92 -28.00
C GLU A 51 -31.51 -21.63 -28.03
N ARG A 52 -32.01 -20.84 -27.07
CA ARG A 52 -33.43 -20.46 -26.93
C ARG A 52 -33.71 -19.05 -27.50
N GLY A 53 -32.69 -18.37 -28.02
CA GLY A 53 -32.82 -17.03 -28.60
C GLY A 53 -32.76 -15.88 -27.59
N TYR A 54 -32.32 -16.11 -26.36
CA TYR A 54 -32.13 -15.04 -25.37
C TYR A 54 -30.75 -14.42 -25.49
N ASP A 55 -30.71 -13.10 -25.59
CA ASP A 55 -29.47 -12.32 -25.60
C ASP A 55 -28.99 -12.03 -24.17
N PHE A 56 -27.70 -12.25 -23.93
CA PHE A 56 -27.03 -11.99 -22.65
C PHE A 56 -25.61 -11.47 -22.85
N LEU A 57 -25.10 -10.75 -21.86
CA LEU A 57 -23.75 -10.18 -21.86
C LEU A 57 -22.78 -11.10 -21.12
N ILE A 58 -21.67 -11.44 -21.76
CA ILE A 58 -20.55 -12.11 -21.12
C ILE A 58 -19.34 -11.17 -20.97
N PRO A 59 -18.55 -11.28 -19.90
CA PRO A 59 -17.26 -10.61 -19.78
C PRO A 59 -16.36 -10.88 -20.98
N CYS A 60 -15.85 -9.82 -21.62
CA CYS A 60 -14.80 -9.98 -22.61
C CYS A 60 -13.52 -10.48 -21.94
N SER A 61 -12.71 -11.26 -22.64
CA SER A 61 -11.40 -11.72 -22.14
C SER A 61 -10.47 -10.57 -21.72
N CYS A 62 -10.59 -9.40 -22.35
CA CYS A 62 -9.81 -8.22 -21.97
C CYS A 62 -10.26 -7.60 -20.64
N LYS A 63 -11.49 -7.88 -20.16
CA LYS A 63 -12.05 -7.25 -18.97
C LYS A 63 -11.17 -7.45 -17.74
N ALA A 64 -10.58 -8.63 -17.58
CA ALA A 64 -9.71 -8.92 -16.44
C ALA A 64 -8.49 -7.97 -16.36
N GLN A 65 -7.88 -7.64 -17.50
CA GLN A 65 -6.76 -6.71 -17.59
C GLN A 65 -7.19 -5.28 -17.24
N PHE A 66 -8.31 -4.83 -17.79
CA PHE A 66 -8.84 -3.48 -17.49
C PHE A 66 -9.30 -3.36 -16.03
N ASP A 67 -9.92 -4.40 -15.46
CA ASP A 67 -10.30 -4.41 -14.05
C ASP A 67 -9.06 -4.31 -13.13
N ARG A 68 -7.94 -4.96 -13.49
CA ARG A 68 -6.65 -4.80 -12.78
C ARG A 68 -6.12 -3.37 -12.87
N ILE A 69 -6.17 -2.75 -14.04
CA ILE A 69 -5.80 -1.34 -14.24
C ILE A 69 -6.68 -0.42 -13.38
N ASP A 70 -7.99 -0.62 -13.40
CA ASP A 70 -8.94 0.17 -12.60
C ASP A 70 -8.68 0.00 -11.09
N ARG A 71 -8.33 -1.21 -10.65
CA ARG A 71 -7.95 -1.49 -9.25
C ARG A 71 -6.65 -0.78 -8.84
N PHE A 72 -5.64 -0.76 -9.71
CA PHE A 72 -4.41 -0.01 -9.45
C PHE A 72 -4.69 1.50 -9.38
N ASN A 73 -5.46 2.03 -10.34
CA ASN A 73 -5.83 3.45 -10.35
C ASN A 73 -6.66 3.83 -9.12
N GLY A 74 -7.57 2.94 -8.70
CA GLY A 74 -8.35 3.08 -7.47
C GLY A 74 -7.51 3.02 -6.18
N ALA A 75 -6.27 2.52 -6.25
CA ALA A 75 -5.39 2.47 -5.09
C ALA A 75 -4.88 3.84 -4.66
N GLY A 76 -4.95 4.87 -5.51
CA GLY A 76 -4.59 6.24 -5.13
C GLY A 76 -3.10 6.40 -4.78
N ILE A 77 -2.22 5.66 -5.44
CA ILE A 77 -0.77 5.75 -5.25
C ILE A 77 -0.29 7.11 -5.78
N PRO A 78 0.46 7.91 -4.99
CA PRO A 78 0.99 9.20 -5.44
C PRO A 78 1.89 9.10 -6.68
N ALA A 79 1.86 10.14 -7.52
CA ALA A 79 2.63 10.21 -8.77
C ALA A 79 4.12 9.94 -8.58
N ARG A 80 4.71 10.39 -7.46
CA ARG A 80 6.13 10.20 -7.16
C ARG A 80 6.55 8.74 -7.06
N TYR A 81 5.61 7.83 -6.79
CA TYR A 81 5.88 6.40 -6.63
C TYR A 81 5.50 5.55 -7.85
N ALA A 82 5.21 6.17 -9.00
CA ALA A 82 4.84 5.45 -10.23
C ALA A 82 5.92 4.44 -10.69
N HIS A 83 7.18 4.71 -10.37
CA HIS A 83 8.34 3.87 -10.71
C HIS A 83 8.60 2.74 -9.70
N CYS A 84 7.90 2.74 -8.55
CA CYS A 84 8.13 1.75 -7.50
C CYS A 84 7.59 0.38 -7.91
N THR A 85 8.51 -0.56 -8.13
CA THR A 85 8.24 -1.98 -8.40
C THR A 85 9.20 -2.84 -7.58
N LEU A 86 8.90 -4.13 -7.41
CA LEU A 86 9.84 -5.05 -6.74
C LEU A 86 11.15 -5.15 -7.53
N ALA A 87 11.09 -5.15 -8.86
CA ALA A 87 12.28 -5.23 -9.71
C ALA A 87 13.15 -3.96 -9.65
N ALA A 88 12.52 -2.78 -9.52
CA ALA A 88 13.23 -1.50 -9.42
C ALA A 88 13.70 -1.17 -7.99
N TYR A 89 13.49 -2.06 -7.01
CA TYR A 89 13.99 -1.84 -5.65
C TYR A 89 15.48 -2.17 -5.57
N GLU A 90 16.30 -1.17 -5.25
CA GLU A 90 17.74 -1.34 -5.07
C GLU A 90 18.10 -1.39 -3.58
N ALA A 91 18.53 -2.57 -3.12
CA ALA A 91 19.01 -2.74 -1.75
C ALA A 91 20.43 -2.15 -1.60
N LYS A 92 20.55 -1.09 -0.81
CA LYS A 92 21.78 -0.31 -0.60
C LYS A 92 22.68 -0.84 0.53
N GLY A 93 22.19 -1.76 1.35
CA GLY A 93 22.96 -2.34 2.46
C GLY A 93 22.06 -2.90 3.56
N GLY A 94 22.67 -3.30 4.68
CA GLY A 94 21.96 -3.83 5.84
C GLY A 94 21.08 -5.05 5.51
N ASN A 95 19.89 -5.10 6.10
CA ASN A 95 18.94 -6.20 5.90
C ASN A 95 18.05 -6.03 4.66
N GLN A 96 18.20 -4.94 3.89
CA GLN A 96 17.31 -4.59 2.77
C GLN A 96 17.17 -5.71 1.72
N ARG A 97 18.24 -6.47 1.42
CA ARG A 97 18.15 -7.63 0.49
C ARG A 97 17.30 -8.76 1.05
N ALA A 98 17.42 -9.03 2.36
CA ALA A 98 16.63 -10.06 3.02
C ALA A 98 15.16 -9.62 3.15
N VAL A 99 14.92 -8.34 3.44
CA VAL A 99 13.58 -7.75 3.45
C VAL A 99 12.93 -7.82 2.07
N HIS A 100 13.64 -7.41 1.01
CA HIS A 100 13.15 -7.50 -0.36
C HIS A 100 12.74 -8.92 -0.75
N ARG A 101 13.59 -9.93 -0.46
CA ARG A 101 13.22 -11.35 -0.65
C ARG A 101 12.02 -11.79 0.18
N THR A 102 11.89 -11.26 1.41
CA THR A 102 10.75 -11.57 2.28
C THR A 102 9.45 -11.01 1.70
N VAL A 103 9.48 -9.77 1.21
CA VAL A 103 8.34 -9.14 0.54
C VAL A 103 7.97 -9.90 -0.74
N ASP A 104 8.97 -10.26 -1.55
CA ASP A 104 8.76 -11.01 -2.80
C ASP A 104 8.10 -12.38 -2.53
N LYS A 105 8.67 -13.14 -1.57
CA LYS A 105 8.08 -14.43 -1.15
C LYS A 105 6.68 -14.27 -0.56
N HIS A 106 6.44 -13.22 0.21
CA HIS A 106 5.13 -12.91 0.77
C HIS A 106 4.09 -12.66 -0.32
N LEU A 107 4.46 -11.91 -1.36
CA LEU A 107 3.57 -11.59 -2.47
C LEU A 107 3.32 -12.78 -3.39
N ALA A 108 4.31 -13.64 -3.61
CA ALA A 108 4.13 -14.87 -4.39
C ALA A 108 3.08 -15.82 -3.80
N GLY A 109 2.91 -15.83 -2.47
CA GLY A 109 1.90 -16.60 -1.75
C GLY A 109 0.64 -15.82 -1.35
N PHE A 110 0.45 -14.60 -1.87
CA PHE A 110 -0.59 -13.70 -1.39
C PHE A 110 -2.00 -14.16 -1.77
N HIS A 111 -2.91 -14.16 -0.80
CA HIS A 111 -4.36 -14.24 -1.00
C HIS A 111 -5.09 -13.35 0.01
N PRO A 112 -6.34 -12.92 -0.25
CA PRO A 112 -7.11 -12.15 0.73
C PRO A 112 -7.17 -12.83 2.11
N GLY A 113 -6.99 -12.06 3.17
CA GLY A 113 -7.06 -12.54 4.55
C GLY A 113 -5.73 -12.99 5.16
N VAL A 114 -4.65 -13.08 4.37
CA VAL A 114 -3.30 -13.24 4.98
C VAL A 114 -2.90 -11.98 5.75
N PRO A 115 -2.16 -12.12 6.87
CA PRO A 115 -1.54 -10.98 7.56
C PRO A 115 -0.73 -10.11 6.61
N GLY A 116 -0.72 -8.80 6.83
CA GLY A 116 0.11 -7.89 6.04
C GLY A 116 1.56 -7.82 6.55
N LEU A 117 2.29 -6.81 6.08
CA LEU A 117 3.65 -6.52 6.55
C LEU A 117 3.72 -5.14 7.17
N LEU A 118 4.42 -5.03 8.29
CA LEU A 118 4.86 -3.76 8.87
C LEU A 118 6.35 -3.60 8.58
N LEU A 119 6.68 -2.64 7.71
CA LEU A 119 8.05 -2.31 7.34
C LEU A 119 8.55 -1.20 8.26
N ALA A 120 9.56 -1.50 9.09
CA ALA A 120 10.16 -0.55 10.02
C ALA A 120 11.61 -0.28 9.67
N GLY A 121 12.12 0.91 10.00
CA GLY A 121 13.54 1.25 9.84
C GLY A 121 13.77 2.71 9.49
N PRO A 122 15.03 3.16 9.40
CA PRO A 122 15.37 4.57 9.18
C PRO A 122 14.84 5.16 7.87
N VAL A 123 14.82 6.49 7.76
CA VAL A 123 14.47 7.20 6.52
C VAL A 123 15.43 6.79 5.39
N GLY A 124 14.93 6.68 4.16
CA GLY A 124 15.76 6.38 2.98
C GLY A 124 16.04 4.88 2.74
N THR A 125 15.55 3.98 3.59
CA THR A 125 15.65 2.51 3.42
C THR A 125 14.67 1.93 2.37
N GLY A 126 13.74 2.74 1.87
CA GLY A 126 12.81 2.35 0.81
C GLY A 126 11.56 1.60 1.29
N LYS A 127 11.15 1.76 2.55
CA LYS A 127 9.89 1.21 3.10
C LYS A 127 8.68 1.53 2.24
N THR A 128 8.48 2.81 1.90
CA THR A 128 7.34 3.21 1.07
C THR A 128 7.44 2.65 -0.35
N HIS A 129 8.64 2.53 -0.91
CA HIS A 129 8.83 1.88 -2.22
C HIS A 129 8.35 0.43 -2.17
N LEU A 130 8.74 -0.33 -1.14
CA LEU A 130 8.30 -1.72 -0.97
C LEU A 130 6.79 -1.83 -0.69
N LEU A 131 6.22 -0.91 0.10
CA LEU A 131 4.78 -0.82 0.31
C LEU A 131 4.05 -0.61 -1.03
N VAL A 132 4.47 0.38 -1.82
CA VAL A 132 3.86 0.69 -3.13
C VAL A 132 4.05 -0.48 -4.10
N ALA A 133 5.23 -1.10 -4.13
CA ALA A 133 5.51 -2.27 -4.95
C ALA A 133 4.59 -3.45 -4.58
N ALA A 134 4.31 -3.66 -3.29
CA ALA A 134 3.36 -4.66 -2.82
C ALA A 134 1.93 -4.35 -3.27
N LEU A 135 1.44 -3.12 -3.08
CA LEU A 135 0.09 -2.73 -3.53
C LEU A 135 -0.05 -2.82 -5.06
N ARG A 136 1.00 -2.45 -5.80
CA ARG A 136 1.08 -2.63 -7.26
C ARG A 136 0.95 -4.09 -7.66
N HIS A 137 1.70 -4.98 -7.02
CA HIS A 137 1.64 -6.41 -7.27
C HIS A 137 0.21 -6.94 -6.98
N ILE A 138 -0.34 -6.63 -5.82
CA ILE A 138 -1.69 -7.08 -5.41
C ILE A 138 -2.78 -6.61 -6.39
N THR A 139 -2.69 -5.37 -6.89
CA THR A 139 -3.69 -4.81 -7.80
C THR A 139 -3.53 -5.33 -9.22
N LEU A 140 -2.30 -5.31 -9.77
CA LEU A 140 -2.04 -5.65 -11.16
C LEU A 140 -1.85 -7.15 -11.40
N GLU A 141 -1.19 -7.89 -10.49
CA GLU A 141 -1.00 -9.35 -10.59
C GLU A 141 -2.22 -10.08 -10.05
N SER A 142 -2.53 -9.88 -8.77
CA SER A 142 -3.58 -10.64 -8.08
C SER A 142 -5.00 -10.13 -8.40
N GLY A 143 -5.14 -8.93 -8.99
CA GLY A 143 -6.44 -8.36 -9.31
C GLY A 143 -7.27 -8.05 -8.06
N ILE A 144 -6.65 -7.66 -6.95
CA ILE A 144 -7.35 -7.37 -5.70
C ILE A 144 -7.40 -5.86 -5.49
N ARG A 145 -8.55 -5.35 -5.00
CA ARG A 145 -8.69 -3.93 -4.67
C ARG A 145 -7.79 -3.58 -3.49
N ALA A 146 -7.00 -2.53 -3.65
CA ALA A 146 -6.16 -2.00 -2.60
C ALA A 146 -6.28 -0.47 -2.51
N ARG A 147 -5.86 0.12 -1.39
CA ARG A 147 -5.75 1.57 -1.22
C ARG A 147 -4.44 1.92 -0.52
N PHE A 148 -3.77 2.95 -1.00
CA PHE A 148 -2.65 3.61 -0.34
C PHE A 148 -3.17 4.86 0.36
N ILE A 149 -2.74 5.07 1.60
CA ILE A 149 -2.92 6.33 2.32
C ILE A 149 -1.62 6.70 3.02
N GLU A 150 -1.35 8.00 3.11
CA GLU A 150 -0.40 8.54 4.07
C GLU A 150 -1.19 8.94 5.31
N PHE A 151 -0.81 8.46 6.48
CA PHE A 151 -1.64 8.63 7.67
C PHE A 151 -1.84 10.09 8.08
N THR A 152 -0.80 10.92 7.92
CA THR A 152 -0.83 12.37 8.13
C THR A 152 -1.84 13.07 7.21
N HIS A 153 -1.91 12.67 5.93
CA HIS A 153 -2.89 13.22 4.98
C HIS A 153 -4.32 12.80 5.32
N LEU A 154 -4.54 11.55 5.74
CA LEU A 154 -5.85 11.10 6.21
C LEU A 154 -6.39 11.98 7.35
N LEU A 155 -5.52 12.32 8.32
CA LEU A 155 -5.91 13.19 9.43
C LEU A 155 -6.28 14.62 8.95
N SER A 156 -5.58 15.15 7.96
CA SER A 156 -5.92 16.43 7.34
C SER A 156 -7.27 16.35 6.62
N ASP A 157 -7.49 15.30 5.82
CA ASP A 157 -8.75 15.07 5.09
C ASP A 157 -9.96 14.99 6.04
N ILE A 158 -9.80 14.33 7.20
CA ILE A 158 -10.87 14.25 8.21
C ILE A 158 -11.15 15.63 8.82
N LYS A 159 -10.10 16.40 9.16
CA LYS A 159 -10.26 17.76 9.69
C LYS A 159 -10.97 18.68 8.69
N GLU A 160 -10.62 18.60 7.41
CA GLU A 160 -11.27 19.37 6.35
C GLU A 160 -12.71 18.86 6.07
N GLY A 161 -12.94 17.56 6.20
CA GLY A 161 -14.26 16.93 6.12
C GLY A 161 -15.25 17.55 7.10
N PHE A 162 -14.85 17.74 8.35
CA PHE A 162 -15.69 18.43 9.35
C PHE A 162 -16.09 19.85 8.93
N ASN A 163 -15.18 20.60 8.32
CA ASN A 163 -15.46 21.96 7.83
C ASN A 163 -16.42 21.97 6.63
N THR A 164 -16.51 20.87 5.89
CA THR A 164 -17.34 20.72 4.69
C THR A 164 -18.61 19.90 4.93
N GLY A 165 -18.90 19.52 6.19
CA GLY A 165 -20.09 18.77 6.59
C GLY A 165 -20.01 17.26 6.34
N LYS A 166 -18.84 16.74 5.95
CA LYS A 166 -18.60 15.28 5.87
C LYS A 166 -18.29 14.73 7.25
N SER A 167 -18.89 13.59 7.56
CA SER A 167 -18.59 12.85 8.77
C SER A 167 -17.29 12.07 8.64
N GLU A 168 -16.61 11.87 9.78
CA GLU A 168 -15.44 10.98 9.86
C GLU A 168 -15.75 9.57 9.33
N ALA A 169 -16.97 9.07 9.59
CA ALA A 169 -17.43 7.76 9.11
C ALA A 169 -17.48 7.65 7.58
N GLU A 170 -17.80 8.74 6.86
CA GLU A 170 -17.80 8.75 5.39
C GLU A 170 -16.40 8.64 4.80
N ILE A 171 -15.37 9.10 5.53
CA ILE A 171 -13.97 9.04 5.10
C ILE A 171 -13.34 7.70 5.52
N LEU A 172 -13.55 7.28 6.77
CA LEU A 172 -12.99 6.03 7.29
C LEU A 172 -13.70 4.78 6.79
N GLY A 173 -14.99 4.86 6.45
CA GLY A 173 -15.80 3.72 6.00
C GLY A 173 -15.18 2.96 4.83
N PRO A 174 -14.88 3.62 3.69
CA PRO A 174 -14.23 2.99 2.55
C PRO A 174 -12.86 2.38 2.89
N LEU A 175 -12.07 3.05 3.74
CA LEU A 175 -10.74 2.58 4.17
C LEU A 175 -10.82 1.37 5.11
N SER A 176 -11.88 1.31 5.92
CA SER A 176 -12.10 0.22 6.87
C SER A 176 -12.58 -1.07 6.19
N GLN A 177 -13.17 -0.97 5.00
CA GLN A 177 -13.78 -2.10 4.29
C GLN A 177 -12.99 -2.59 3.07
N ILE A 178 -12.00 -1.82 2.60
CA ILE A 178 -11.23 -2.23 1.42
C ILE A 178 -10.39 -3.50 1.72
N PRO A 179 -10.35 -4.48 0.79
CA PRO A 179 -9.66 -5.76 1.05
C PRO A 179 -8.20 -5.60 1.49
N VAL A 180 -7.47 -4.67 0.88
CA VAL A 180 -6.08 -4.38 1.22
C VAL A 180 -5.89 -2.88 1.43
N LEU A 181 -5.34 -2.48 2.57
CA LEU A 181 -4.98 -1.10 2.86
C LEU A 181 -3.48 -1.01 3.13
N GLY A 182 -2.81 -0.05 2.52
CA GLY A 182 -1.44 0.33 2.85
C GLY A 182 -1.43 1.69 3.54
N ILE A 183 -0.93 1.72 4.78
CA ILE A 183 -0.79 2.94 5.58
C ILE A 183 0.69 3.31 5.67
N ASP A 184 1.04 4.41 5.01
CA ASP A 184 2.40 4.95 5.03
C ASP A 184 2.61 5.90 6.22
N GLU A 185 3.83 5.91 6.74
CA GLU A 185 4.31 6.78 7.83
C GLU A 185 3.53 6.66 9.16
N LEU A 186 3.20 5.44 9.56
CA LEU A 186 2.57 5.16 10.85
C LEU A 186 3.42 5.68 12.03
N GLY A 187 2.78 6.40 12.94
CA GLY A 187 3.40 6.94 14.15
C GLY A 187 4.04 8.33 13.99
N LYS A 188 4.33 8.75 12.76
CA LYS A 188 4.92 10.07 12.50
C LYS A 188 3.88 11.16 12.81
N GLY A 189 4.21 12.09 13.70
CA GLY A 189 3.31 13.22 14.01
C GLY A 189 2.07 12.89 14.86
N LEU A 190 1.91 11.66 15.38
CA LEU A 190 0.85 11.27 16.33
C LEU A 190 1.01 11.94 17.71
N ALA A 191 0.59 13.19 17.88
CA ALA A 191 0.76 13.94 19.11
C ALA A 191 -0.51 14.07 19.95
N THR A 192 -1.70 13.90 19.37
CA THR A 192 -2.97 14.19 20.06
C THR A 192 -3.82 12.93 20.26
N GLU A 193 -4.61 12.94 21.34
CA GLU A 193 -5.57 11.86 21.65
C GLU A 193 -6.54 11.60 20.50
N TRP A 194 -6.99 12.65 19.80
CA TRP A 194 -7.84 12.53 18.62
C TRP A 194 -7.16 11.76 17.47
N GLN A 195 -5.87 12.00 17.20
CA GLN A 195 -5.18 11.25 16.14
C GLN A 195 -5.07 9.76 16.49
N LEU A 196 -4.90 9.45 17.78
CA LEU A 196 -4.88 8.08 18.28
C LEU A 196 -6.25 7.42 18.23
N SER A 197 -7.34 8.16 18.49
CA SER A 197 -8.69 7.61 18.39
C SER A 197 -9.04 7.24 16.95
N VAL A 198 -8.70 8.10 15.98
CA VAL A 198 -8.88 7.81 14.54
C VAL A 198 -8.10 6.55 14.14
N LEU A 199 -6.85 6.44 14.60
CA LEU A 199 -6.02 5.26 14.33
C LEU A 199 -6.61 4.00 14.99
N ASP A 200 -6.97 4.04 16.28
CA ASP A 200 -7.55 2.88 16.96
C ASP A 200 -8.85 2.45 16.29
N GLU A 201 -9.70 3.38 15.87
CA GLU A 201 -10.94 3.07 15.17
C GLU A 201 -10.67 2.33 13.85
N LEU A 202 -9.79 2.88 13.01
CA LEU A 202 -9.44 2.28 11.72
C LEU A 202 -8.81 0.89 11.89
N ILE A 203 -7.86 0.76 12.81
CA ILE A 203 -7.19 -0.52 13.11
C ILE A 203 -8.18 -1.52 13.70
N SER A 204 -9.02 -1.11 14.65
CA SER A 204 -10.05 -1.97 15.26
C SER A 204 -10.99 -2.56 14.21
N ARG A 205 -11.54 -1.71 13.33
CA ARG A 205 -12.50 -2.13 12.31
C ARG A 205 -11.87 -3.15 11.36
N ARG A 206 -10.63 -2.90 10.92
CA ARG A 206 -9.92 -3.79 10.00
C ARG A 206 -9.47 -5.09 10.66
N TYR A 207 -9.02 -5.03 11.91
CA TYR A 207 -8.69 -6.19 12.74
C TYR A 207 -9.91 -7.13 12.87
N ASN A 208 -11.06 -6.58 13.28
CA ASN A 208 -12.29 -7.36 13.47
C ASN A 208 -12.82 -8.01 12.18
N LEU A 209 -12.54 -7.39 11.02
CA LEU A 209 -12.94 -7.92 9.71
C LEU A 209 -11.88 -8.85 9.09
N GLY A 210 -10.72 -9.04 9.75
CA GLY A 210 -9.62 -9.86 9.22
C GLY A 210 -9.04 -9.32 7.90
N LEU A 211 -9.08 -7.99 7.68
CA LEU A 211 -8.62 -7.39 6.42
C LEU A 211 -7.11 -7.12 6.44
N THR A 212 -6.42 -7.58 5.40
CA THR A 212 -4.98 -7.41 5.24
C THR A 212 -4.61 -5.92 5.24
N THR A 213 -3.66 -5.54 6.08
CA THR A 213 -3.18 -4.16 6.16
C THR A 213 -1.65 -4.13 6.19
N TYR A 214 -1.06 -3.29 5.35
CA TYR A 214 0.37 -3.07 5.30
C TYR A 214 0.71 -1.72 5.93
N PHE A 215 1.87 -1.63 6.57
CA PHE A 215 2.30 -0.44 7.27
C PHE A 215 3.75 -0.10 6.95
N THR A 216 4.09 1.18 7.00
CA THR A 216 5.49 1.62 7.13
C THR A 216 5.64 2.49 8.37
N THR A 217 6.78 2.42 9.04
CA THR A 217 7.12 3.33 10.13
C THR A 217 8.61 3.61 10.17
N ASN A 218 8.96 4.82 10.63
CA ASN A 218 10.35 5.19 10.93
C ASN A 218 10.71 4.94 12.40
N LEU A 219 9.74 4.51 13.24
CA LEU A 219 9.95 4.27 14.66
C LEU A 219 10.56 2.89 14.89
N ASN A 220 11.25 2.74 16.01
CA ASN A 220 11.74 1.43 16.44
C ASN A 220 10.55 0.53 16.85
N VAL A 221 10.60 -0.72 16.43
CA VAL A 221 9.55 -1.73 16.68
C VAL A 221 10.07 -2.97 17.40
N THR A 222 11.35 -3.02 17.74
CA THR A 222 11.96 -4.11 18.50
C THR A 222 12.12 -3.71 19.96
N ASP A 223 11.71 -4.58 20.88
CA ASP A 223 11.96 -4.44 22.33
C ASP A 223 13.45 -4.57 22.71
N THR A 224 14.31 -4.96 21.76
CA THR A 224 15.75 -4.94 21.96
C THR A 224 16.24 -3.50 21.98
N GLU A 225 16.94 -3.15 23.07
CA GLU A 225 17.58 -1.86 23.27
C GLU A 225 18.26 -1.30 22.01
N PRO A 226 18.27 0.03 21.83
CA PRO A 226 18.81 0.67 20.64
C PRO A 226 20.23 0.18 20.30
N SER A 227 20.49 0.04 19.01
CA SER A 227 21.79 -0.39 18.47
C SER A 227 22.96 0.43 19.06
N PRO A 228 24.13 -0.18 19.36
CA PRO A 228 25.25 0.46 20.08
C PRO A 228 25.93 1.64 19.37
N GLU A 229 25.51 2.02 18.16
CA GLU A 229 26.08 3.16 17.43
C GLU A 229 25.72 4.53 18.06
N ASN A 230 24.82 4.55 19.06
CA ASN A 230 24.50 5.75 19.86
C ASN A 230 24.97 5.59 21.32
N GLN A 231 26.29 5.68 21.54
CA GLN A 231 26.87 5.73 22.89
C GLN A 231 26.50 7.02 23.66
N PRO A 232 26.45 6.96 25.01
CA PRO A 232 26.04 8.10 25.83
C PRO A 232 27.21 9.10 25.96
N VAL A 233 27.02 10.31 25.44
CA VAL A 233 27.85 11.48 25.79
C VAL A 233 27.06 12.32 26.79
N THR A 234 27.74 12.65 27.88
CA THR A 234 27.24 13.30 29.10
C THR A 234 26.27 14.47 28.88
N ALA A 235 25.27 14.51 29.76
CA ALA A 235 24.08 15.36 29.72
C ALA A 235 24.37 16.87 29.61
N ARG A 236 23.84 17.49 28.55
CA ARG A 236 23.56 18.93 28.41
C ARG A 236 22.43 19.09 27.39
N SER A 237 21.52 20.04 27.64
CA SER A 237 20.42 20.68 26.88
C SER A 237 19.93 20.20 25.49
N GLY A 238 20.63 19.32 24.78
CA GLY A 238 20.18 18.53 23.62
C GLY A 238 19.43 17.24 23.98
N ASP A 239 19.20 16.97 25.27
CA ASP A 239 18.58 15.74 25.78
C ASP A 239 17.12 15.55 25.33
N LEU A 240 16.37 16.63 25.10
CA LEU A 240 14.97 16.53 24.66
C LEU A 240 14.84 16.00 23.22
N ARG A 241 15.73 16.44 22.31
CA ARG A 241 15.76 15.95 20.92
C ARG A 241 16.20 14.48 20.84
N ARG A 242 17.16 14.07 21.67
CA ARG A 242 17.63 12.67 21.76
C ARG A 242 16.65 11.75 22.46
N ALA A 243 15.86 12.25 23.41
CA ALA A 243 14.75 11.50 24.00
C ALA A 243 13.61 11.28 23.00
N LEU A 244 13.32 12.28 22.14
CA LEU A 244 12.37 12.15 21.02
C LEU A 244 12.83 11.11 19.98
N GLU A 245 14.14 10.92 19.79
CA GLU A 245 14.72 9.89 18.91
C GLU A 245 14.62 8.46 19.48
N ARG A 246 14.25 8.30 20.75
CA ARG A 246 14.08 6.99 21.42
C ARG A 246 12.62 6.52 21.50
N ILE A 247 11.67 7.32 21.02
CA ILE A 247 10.26 6.97 21.04
C ILE A 247 10.04 5.75 20.14
N THR A 248 9.55 4.67 20.73
CA THR A 248 9.19 3.45 20.02
C THR A 248 7.82 3.59 19.36
N LEU A 249 7.47 2.63 18.49
CA LEU A 249 6.12 2.59 17.93
C LEU A 249 5.07 2.40 19.04
N VAL A 250 5.33 1.54 20.03
CA VAL A 250 4.39 1.29 21.14
C VAL A 250 4.16 2.53 21.99
N ASP A 251 5.20 3.32 22.28
CA ASP A 251 5.06 4.61 22.98
C ASP A 251 4.15 5.57 22.21
N ARG A 252 4.14 5.46 20.89
CA ARG A 252 3.45 6.37 20.00
C ARG A 252 2.01 5.98 19.70
N VAL A 253 1.70 4.69 19.67
CA VAL A 253 0.35 4.19 19.34
C VAL A 253 -0.40 3.58 20.54
N GLY A 254 0.31 3.32 21.64
CA GLY A 254 -0.21 2.61 22.80
C GLY A 254 -0.24 1.09 22.64
N GLU A 255 -0.24 0.38 23.77
CA GLU A 255 -0.15 -1.09 23.83
C GLU A 255 -1.26 -1.81 23.05
N ARG A 256 -2.49 -1.29 23.12
CA ARG A 256 -3.66 -1.89 22.47
C ARG A 256 -3.52 -1.90 20.94
N ILE A 257 -3.13 -0.78 20.34
CA ILE A 257 -2.92 -0.69 18.88
C ILE A 257 -1.71 -1.54 18.51
N PHE A 258 -0.62 -1.44 19.26
CA PHE A 258 0.60 -2.20 19.00
C PHE A 258 0.38 -3.72 19.01
N SER A 259 -0.37 -4.24 19.98
CA SER A 259 -0.76 -5.66 20.05
C SER A 259 -1.52 -6.11 18.80
N ARG A 260 -2.51 -5.33 18.36
CA ARG A 260 -3.26 -5.62 17.13
C ARG A 260 -2.38 -5.58 15.89
N LEU A 261 -1.40 -4.67 15.82
CA LEU A 261 -0.45 -4.65 14.70
C LEU A 261 0.33 -5.96 14.63
N HIS A 262 0.77 -6.52 15.76
CA HIS A 262 1.46 -7.82 15.82
C HIS A 262 0.60 -8.99 15.34
N GLU A 263 -0.71 -8.95 15.61
CA GLU A 263 -1.63 -9.99 15.12
C GLU A 263 -1.97 -9.82 13.63
N MET A 264 -2.10 -8.58 13.16
CA MET A 264 -2.47 -8.26 11.78
C MET A 264 -1.29 -8.37 10.80
N CYS A 265 -0.06 -8.24 11.28
CA CYS A 265 1.11 -8.06 10.42
C CYS A 265 2.33 -8.81 10.93
N ARG A 266 3.14 -9.29 9.98
CA ARG A 266 4.53 -9.65 10.25
C ARG A 266 5.42 -8.42 10.21
N PHE A 267 6.23 -8.24 11.24
CA PHE A 267 7.14 -7.10 11.36
C PHE A 267 8.46 -7.41 10.63
N VAL A 268 8.93 -6.46 9.84
CA VAL A 268 10.14 -6.59 9.03
C VAL A 268 10.95 -5.31 9.13
N VAL A 269 12.18 -5.43 9.64
CA VAL A 269 13.07 -4.29 9.91
C VAL A 269 14.12 -4.17 8.81
N LEU A 270 14.24 -2.97 8.23
CA LEU A 270 15.18 -2.61 7.15
C LEU A 270 16.48 -2.01 7.67
#